data_AF-A0A946CMD1-F1
#
_entry.id   AF-A0A946CMD1-F1
#
_cell.length_a   1.000
_cell.length_b   1.000
_cell.length_c   1.000
_cell.angle_alpha   90.00
_cell.angle_beta   90.00
_cell.angle_gamma   90.00
#
_symmetry.space_group_name_H-M   'P 1'
#
loop_
_entity.id
_entity.type
_entity.pdbx_description
1 polymer ?
#
loop_
_entity_poly.entity_id
_entity_poly.type
_entity_poly.pdbx_seq_one_letter_code
_entity_poly.pdbx_strand_id
1 'polypeptide(L)'
;MATNSPWSVKGVDPEAREAAKIAARKQGVNVGRWLSQAILAAASEELRSKRSDSDQRYSDNGQNTNPPREERRDERRYDEPPRQDNVPSGPPALTAEAVLESIQKLAGRIEQSEHRTTEAIKPIAEKVGELGDQIEEIKSKSGGASSAPVERAMMRLSERLDRMEDTSKGPSRPSRTSDDGAGFLGRLFGRD
;
A
#
# COMPACT_ATOMS: atom_id res chain seq x y z
N MET A 1 -16.46 35.34 21.25
CA MET A 1 -16.59 34.42 20.09
C MET A 1 -15.22 33.82 19.86
N ALA A 2 -15.02 32.52 20.15
CA ALA A 2 -13.71 31.89 20.02
C ALA A 2 -13.30 31.85 18.55
N THR A 3 -12.24 32.59 18.21
CA THR A 3 -11.62 32.56 16.89
C THR A 3 -10.89 31.23 16.74
N ASN A 4 -11.47 30.29 15.98
CA ASN A 4 -10.81 29.05 15.60
C ASN A 4 -9.45 29.36 14.98
N SER A 5 -8.37 28.96 15.65
CA SER A 5 -7.01 29.12 15.13
C SER A 5 -6.88 28.40 13.79
N PRO A 6 -6.28 29.04 12.76
CA PRO A 6 -6.09 28.42 11.46
C PRO A 6 -5.12 27.24 11.60
N TRP A 7 -5.60 26.06 11.25
CA TRP A 7 -4.80 24.85 11.15
C TRP A 7 -3.90 24.94 9.89
N SER A 8 -2.66 24.50 10.01
CA SER A 8 -1.70 24.45 8.90
C SER A 8 -1.34 23.00 8.59
N VAL A 9 -1.50 22.60 7.33
CA VAL A 9 -1.22 21.23 6.87
C VAL A 9 0.17 21.21 6.22
N LYS A 10 1.10 20.45 6.81
CA LYS A 10 2.48 20.29 6.32
C LYS A 10 2.55 19.08 5.37
N GLY A 11 3.27 19.22 4.26
CA GLY A 11 3.58 18.10 3.35
C GLY A 11 2.60 17.87 2.19
N VAL A 12 1.61 18.76 1.96
CA VAL A 12 0.78 18.66 0.75
C VAL A 12 1.64 18.91 -0.49
N ASP A 13 1.62 17.98 -1.44
CA ASP A 13 2.35 18.09 -2.71
C ASP A 13 2.04 19.39 -3.46
N PRO A 14 3.02 20.00 -4.15
CA PRO A 14 2.82 21.25 -4.88
C PRO A 14 1.75 21.10 -5.97
N GLU A 15 1.69 19.94 -6.64
CA GLU A 15 0.66 19.62 -7.62
C GLU A 15 -0.74 19.57 -7.00
N ALA A 16 -0.89 18.91 -5.85
CA ALA A 16 -2.15 18.83 -5.14
C ALA A 16 -2.64 20.22 -4.67
N ARG A 17 -1.74 21.13 -4.28
CA ARG A 17 -2.09 22.52 -3.95
C ARG A 17 -2.61 23.29 -5.15
N GLU A 18 -1.97 23.13 -6.32
CA GLU A 18 -2.43 23.78 -7.55
C GLU A 18 -3.78 23.20 -8.01
N ALA A 19 -3.95 21.88 -7.95
CA ALA A 19 -5.23 21.22 -8.23
C ALA A 19 -6.36 21.74 -7.33
N ALA A 20 -6.10 21.89 -6.02
CA ALA A 20 -7.06 22.46 -5.08
C ALA A 20 -7.41 23.92 -5.41
N LYS A 21 -6.42 24.75 -5.76
CA LYS A 21 -6.64 26.14 -6.19
C LYS A 21 -7.49 26.22 -7.46
N ILE A 22 -7.18 25.39 -8.46
CA ILE A 22 -7.89 25.35 -9.73
C ILE A 22 -9.34 24.89 -9.51
N ALA A 23 -9.55 23.84 -8.71
CA ALA A 23 -10.88 23.33 -8.42
C ALA A 23 -11.73 24.32 -7.63
N ALA A 24 -11.14 25.02 -6.66
CA ALA A 24 -11.80 26.11 -5.93
C ALA A 24 -12.21 27.26 -6.85
N ARG A 25 -11.29 27.70 -7.74
CA ARG A 25 -11.56 28.74 -8.74
C ARG A 25 -12.67 28.32 -9.70
N LYS A 26 -12.67 27.07 -10.17
CA LYS A 26 -13.71 26.51 -11.05
C LYS A 26 -15.09 26.54 -10.40
N GLN A 27 -15.16 26.38 -9.08
CA GLN A 27 -16.40 26.43 -8.30
C GLN A 27 -16.76 27.83 -7.78
N GLY A 28 -15.94 28.86 -8.07
CA GLY A 28 -16.17 30.22 -7.59
C GLY A 28 -16.05 30.39 -6.07
N VAL A 29 -15.38 29.46 -5.39
CA VAL A 29 -15.21 29.47 -3.93
C VAL A 29 -13.73 29.63 -3.56
N ASN A 30 -13.46 30.06 -2.32
CA ASN A 30 -12.09 30.08 -1.81
C ASN A 30 -11.58 28.66 -1.53
N VAL A 31 -10.25 28.51 -1.50
CA VAL A 31 -9.60 27.20 -1.32
C VAL A 31 -9.99 26.53 0.00
N GLY A 32 -10.15 27.31 1.08
CA GLY A 32 -10.54 26.76 2.38
C GLY A 32 -11.93 26.14 2.37
N ARG A 33 -12.92 26.85 1.83
CA ARG A 33 -14.31 26.38 1.69
C ARG A 33 -14.40 25.19 0.75
N TRP A 34 -13.68 25.24 -0.37
CA TRP A 34 -13.58 24.11 -1.29
C TRP A 34 -12.99 22.87 -0.60
N LEU A 35 -11.90 23.04 0.15
CA LEU A 35 -11.25 21.95 0.87
C LEU A 35 -12.16 21.37 1.95
N SER A 36 -12.86 22.20 2.72
CA SER A 36 -13.85 21.74 3.69
C SER A 36 -14.94 20.90 3.03
N GLN A 37 -15.46 21.32 1.87
CA GLN A 37 -16.47 20.56 1.12
C GLN A 37 -15.90 19.26 0.56
N ALA A 38 -14.69 19.29 0.01
CA ALA A 38 -14.02 18.11 -0.52
C ALA A 38 -13.75 17.06 0.57
N ILE A 39 -13.31 17.47 1.76
CA ILE A 39 -13.10 16.58 2.91
C ILE A 39 -14.43 15.97 3.36
N LEU A 40 -15.50 16.77 3.47
CA LEU A 40 -16.81 16.26 3.86
C LEU A 40 -17.38 15.28 2.84
N ALA A 41 -17.23 15.57 1.54
CA ALA A 41 -17.66 14.69 0.47
C ALA A 41 -16.90 13.35 0.51
N ALA A 42 -15.57 13.38 0.63
CA ALA A 42 -14.75 12.18 0.75
C ALA A 42 -15.11 11.36 2.00
N ALA A 43 -15.32 12.00 3.15
CA ALA A 43 -15.72 11.33 4.38
C ALA A 43 -17.11 10.67 4.26
N SER A 44 -18.05 11.32 3.57
CA SER A 44 -19.38 10.76 3.32
C SER A 44 -19.34 9.55 2.39
N GLU A 45 -18.49 9.56 1.37
CA GLU A 45 -18.33 8.43 0.44
C GLU A 45 -17.65 7.23 1.12
N GLU A 46 -16.65 7.47 1.95
CA GLU A 46 -16.02 6.45 2.79
C GLU A 46 -17.02 5.78 3.73
N LEU A 47 -17.87 6.58 4.38
CA LEU A 47 -18.91 6.06 5.27
C LEU A 47 -19.97 5.27 4.52
N ARG A 48 -20.33 5.71 3.31
CA ARG A 48 -21.26 5.02 2.43
C ARG A 48 -20.68 3.69 1.94
N SER A 49 -19.43 3.68 1.50
CA SER A 49 -18.72 2.47 1.06
C SER A 49 -18.60 1.44 2.18
N LYS A 50 -18.25 1.86 3.40
CA LYS A 50 -18.23 0.97 4.58
C LYS A 50 -19.59 0.40 4.96
N ARG A 51 -20.67 1.19 4.81
CA ARG A 51 -22.04 0.70 5.01
C ARG A 51 -22.44 -0.29 3.93
N SER A 52 -22.13 -0.01 2.67
CA SER A 52 -22.41 -0.90 1.55
C SER A 52 -21.67 -2.24 1.72
N ASP A 53 -20.39 -2.24 2.11
CA ASP A 53 -19.64 -3.47 2.44
C ASP A 53 -20.26 -4.25 3.61
N SER A 54 -20.77 -3.55 4.63
CA SER A 54 -21.49 -4.22 5.72
C SER A 54 -22.84 -4.79 5.27
N ASP A 55 -23.62 -4.06 4.48
CA ASP A 55 -24.93 -4.52 3.96
C ASP A 55 -24.77 -5.66 2.94
N GLN A 56 -23.67 -5.68 2.19
CA GLN A 56 -23.29 -6.80 1.32
C GLN A 56 -22.98 -8.06 2.15
N ARG A 57 -22.30 -7.91 3.31
CA ARG A 57 -22.07 -9.01 4.26
C ARG A 57 -23.35 -9.49 4.96
N TYR A 58 -24.35 -8.62 5.14
CA TYR A 58 -25.65 -8.98 5.74
C TYR A 58 -26.67 -9.55 4.74
N SER A 59 -26.48 -9.39 3.42
CA SER A 59 -27.38 -9.95 2.40
C SER A 59 -27.05 -11.39 1.97
N ASP A 60 -25.90 -11.93 2.34
CA ASP A 60 -25.56 -13.36 2.12
C ASP A 60 -26.17 -14.29 3.18
N ASN A 61 -26.66 -13.74 4.31
CA ASN A 61 -27.42 -14.48 5.32
C ASN A 61 -28.93 -14.20 5.14
N GLY A 62 -29.44 -14.55 3.96
CA GLY A 62 -30.86 -14.43 3.64
C GLY A 62 -31.71 -15.41 4.44
N GLN A 63 -32.36 -14.91 5.49
CA GLN A 63 -33.75 -15.23 5.89
C GLN A 63 -34.09 -14.56 7.24
N ASN A 64 -34.49 -13.29 7.22
CA ASN A 64 -35.59 -12.82 8.06
C ASN A 64 -36.17 -11.50 7.51
N THR A 65 -37.05 -11.63 6.54
CA THR A 65 -37.95 -10.55 6.13
C THR A 65 -39.02 -10.38 7.19
N ASN A 66 -39.06 -9.23 7.87
CA ASN A 66 -40.31 -8.70 8.38
C ASN A 66 -40.38 -7.18 8.11
N PRO A 67 -41.31 -6.70 7.25
CA PRO A 67 -41.49 -5.27 7.03
C PRO A 67 -42.23 -4.61 8.21
N PRO A 68 -42.00 -3.31 8.48
CA PRO A 68 -42.71 -2.57 9.52
C PRO A 68 -44.06 -2.06 9.02
N ARG A 69 -45.15 -2.48 9.66
CA ARG A 69 -46.52 -1.92 9.63
C ARG A 69 -47.20 -2.45 10.89
N GLU A 70 -47.86 -1.68 11.75
CA GLU A 70 -49.00 -0.81 11.46
C GLU A 70 -49.13 0.35 12.44
N GLU A 71 -49.76 1.39 11.92
CA GLU A 71 -50.17 2.65 12.52
C GLU A 71 -51.14 2.43 13.69
N ARG A 72 -50.80 2.94 14.88
CA ARG A 72 -51.83 3.28 15.88
C ARG A 72 -52.16 4.76 15.79
N ARG A 73 -53.06 5.09 14.87
CA ARG A 73 -53.93 6.26 14.99
C ARG A 73 -54.96 5.95 16.06
N ASP A 74 -54.78 6.52 17.25
CA ASP A 74 -55.88 6.75 18.18
C ASP A 74 -56.09 8.26 18.28
N GLU A 75 -57.11 8.73 17.57
CA GLU A 75 -57.73 10.04 17.72
C GLU A 75 -58.40 10.13 19.10
N ARG A 76 -57.92 11.03 19.95
CA ARG A 76 -58.74 11.61 21.02
C ARG A 76 -58.60 13.13 21.03
N ARG A 77 -59.52 13.79 20.31
CA ARG A 77 -60.23 15.03 20.73
C ARG A 77 -60.63 14.89 22.21
N TYR A 78 -60.59 15.86 23.12
CA TYR A 78 -60.44 17.32 23.14
C TYR A 78 -59.90 17.74 24.53
N ASP A 79 -59.59 19.04 24.65
CA ASP A 79 -59.38 19.87 25.85
C ASP A 79 -57.93 20.12 26.31
N GLU A 80 -57.41 21.26 25.81
CA GLU A 80 -56.32 22.06 26.37
C GLU A 80 -56.83 22.82 27.62
N PRO A 81 -56.01 22.92 28.69
CA PRO A 81 -55.48 24.24 29.06
C PRO A 81 -54.08 24.16 29.75
N PRO A 82 -53.53 25.29 30.24
CA PRO A 82 -52.55 26.16 29.58
C PRO A 82 -51.08 25.83 29.92
N ARG A 83 -50.22 26.38 29.06
CA ARG A 83 -48.75 26.53 29.13
C ARG A 83 -48.13 26.47 30.54
N GLN A 84 -47.16 25.57 30.71
CA GLN A 84 -46.04 25.76 31.65
C GLN A 84 -44.75 25.88 30.86
N ASP A 85 -44.25 27.11 30.81
CA ASP A 85 -42.89 27.47 30.47
C ASP A 85 -41.92 26.77 31.43
N ASN A 86 -41.38 25.59 31.08
CA ASN A 86 -40.06 25.17 31.57
C ASN A 86 -39.49 23.97 30.81
N VAL A 87 -38.99 24.21 29.60
CA VAL A 87 -37.93 23.36 29.03
C VAL A 87 -36.66 24.21 28.98
N PRO A 88 -35.67 23.97 29.84
CA PRO A 88 -34.33 24.50 29.64
C PRO A 88 -33.70 23.79 28.43
N SER A 89 -34.11 24.19 27.22
CA SER A 89 -33.44 23.79 25.99
C SER A 89 -32.31 24.77 25.72
N GLY A 90 -31.19 24.56 26.40
CA GLY A 90 -29.89 25.12 26.06
C GLY A 90 -28.84 24.02 26.21
N PRO A 91 -27.70 24.06 25.49
CA PRO A 91 -26.57 23.21 25.84
C PRO A 91 -26.27 23.44 27.33
N PRO A 92 -25.97 22.39 28.13
CA PRO A 92 -25.70 22.58 29.54
C PRO A 92 -24.67 23.68 29.67
N ALA A 93 -24.94 24.68 30.52
CA ALA A 93 -23.92 25.62 30.92
C ALA A 93 -22.67 24.81 31.28
N LEU A 94 -21.48 25.31 30.93
CA LEU A 94 -20.20 24.72 31.31
C LEU A 94 -20.09 24.72 32.85
N THR A 95 -20.81 23.83 33.52
CA THR A 95 -20.78 23.65 34.96
C THR A 95 -19.53 22.83 35.29
N ALA A 96 -18.89 23.14 36.41
CA ALA A 96 -17.72 22.39 36.87
C ALA A 96 -18.02 20.89 37.00
N GLU A 97 -19.27 20.53 37.30
CA GLU A 97 -19.76 19.16 37.38
C GLU A 97 -19.80 18.45 36.02
N ALA A 98 -20.31 19.09 34.97
CA ALA A 98 -20.31 18.53 33.62
C ALA A 98 -18.88 18.37 33.06
N VAL A 99 -17.97 19.30 33.42
CA VAL A 99 -16.55 19.18 33.09
C VAL A 99 -15.91 18.00 33.82
N LEU A 100 -16.18 17.81 35.12
CA LEU A 100 -15.68 16.67 35.88
C LEU A 100 -16.17 15.34 35.30
N GLU A 101 -17.46 15.23 34.96
CA GLU A 101 -18.02 14.03 34.31
C GLU A 101 -17.34 13.77 32.96
N SER A 102 -17.11 14.82 32.16
CA SER A 102 -16.41 14.69 30.88
C SER A 102 -14.96 14.23 31.05
N ILE A 103 -14.25 14.69 32.09
CA ILE A 103 -12.88 14.29 32.43
C ILE A 103 -12.87 12.81 32.84
N GLN A 104 -13.80 12.38 33.69
CA GLN A 104 -13.90 10.96 34.11
C GLN A 104 -14.21 10.06 32.90
N LYS A 105 -15.12 10.50 32.02
CA LYS A 105 -15.44 9.78 30.78
C LYS A 105 -14.26 9.74 29.81
N LEU A 106 -13.46 10.81 29.74
CA LEU A 106 -12.24 10.84 28.93
C LEU A 106 -11.16 9.95 29.52
N ALA A 107 -10.97 9.94 30.84
CA ALA A 107 -10.02 9.06 31.52
C ALA A 107 -10.34 7.58 31.25
N GLY A 108 -11.61 7.16 31.41
CA GLY A 108 -12.02 5.80 31.08
C GLY A 108 -11.87 5.44 29.59
N ARG A 109 -12.09 6.42 28.68
CA ARG A 109 -11.83 6.22 27.24
C ARG A 109 -10.34 6.11 26.93
N ILE A 110 -9.48 6.84 27.64
CA ILE A 110 -8.02 6.78 27.50
C ILE A 110 -7.54 5.41 27.97
N GLU A 111 -7.90 4.98 29.18
CA GLU A 111 -7.55 3.66 29.72
C GLU A 111 -8.01 2.53 28.78
N GLN A 112 -9.24 2.61 28.28
CA GLN A 112 -9.75 1.63 27.30
C GLN A 112 -8.96 1.68 25.99
N SER A 113 -8.57 2.87 25.53
CA SER A 113 -7.77 3.02 24.31
C SER A 113 -6.35 2.47 24.50
N GLU A 114 -5.74 2.70 25.67
CA GLU A 114 -4.41 2.18 26.03
C GLU A 114 -4.44 0.66 26.10
N HIS A 115 -5.48 0.09 26.71
CA HIS A 115 -5.68 -1.36 26.75
C HIS A 115 -5.81 -1.94 25.34
N ARG A 116 -6.67 -1.36 24.48
CA ARG A 116 -6.82 -1.78 23.08
C ARG A 116 -5.52 -1.66 22.29
N THR A 117 -4.73 -0.61 22.51
CA THR A 117 -3.43 -0.45 21.83
C THR A 117 -2.41 -1.49 22.32
N THR A 118 -2.40 -1.80 23.61
CA THR A 118 -1.52 -2.82 24.19
C THR A 118 -1.84 -4.20 23.60
N GLU A 119 -3.13 -4.53 23.52
CA GLU A 119 -3.59 -5.78 22.91
C GLU A 119 -3.28 -5.85 21.40
N ALA A 120 -3.41 -4.72 20.68
CA ALA A 120 -3.11 -4.67 19.25
C ALA A 120 -1.61 -4.71 18.94
N ILE A 121 -0.75 -4.18 19.81
CA ILE A 121 0.71 -4.17 19.63
C ILE A 121 1.31 -5.56 19.89
N LYS A 122 0.76 -6.34 20.82
CA LYS A 122 1.25 -7.68 21.16
C LYS A 122 1.45 -8.61 19.94
N PRO A 123 0.46 -8.84 19.07
CA PRO A 123 0.64 -9.71 17.90
C PRO A 123 1.61 -9.11 16.87
N ILE A 124 1.71 -7.77 16.78
CA ILE A 124 2.68 -7.12 15.90
C ILE A 124 4.10 -7.41 16.39
N ALA A 125 4.35 -7.32 17.71
CA ALA A 125 5.64 -7.64 18.30
C ALA A 125 6.03 -9.11 18.07
N GLU A 126 5.07 -10.03 18.23
CA GLU A 126 5.27 -11.46 17.93
C GLU A 126 5.64 -11.68 16.45
N LYS A 127 4.91 -11.06 15.52
CA LYS A 127 5.17 -11.15 14.08
C LYS A 127 6.50 -10.53 13.67
N VAL A 128 6.92 -9.43 14.30
CA VAL A 128 8.24 -8.82 14.05
C VAL A 128 9.35 -9.75 14.54
N GLY A 129 9.15 -10.44 15.67
CA GLY A 129 10.07 -11.48 16.14
C GLY A 129 10.20 -12.63 15.13
N GLU A 130 9.06 -13.18 14.69
CA GLU A 130 9.02 -14.24 13.67
C GLU A 130 9.71 -13.82 12.36
N LEU A 131 9.49 -12.58 11.89
CA LEU A 131 10.16 -12.05 10.71
C LEU A 131 11.67 -11.90 10.92
N GLY A 132 12.10 -11.51 12.12
CA GLY A 132 13.52 -11.45 12.49
C GLY A 132 14.19 -12.81 12.37
N ASP A 133 13.56 -13.84 12.93
CA ASP A 133 14.04 -15.22 12.86
C ASP A 133 14.09 -15.73 11.41
N GLN A 134 13.07 -15.42 10.61
CA GLN A 134 13.04 -15.77 9.17
C GLN A 134 14.15 -15.07 8.38
N ILE A 135 14.45 -13.81 8.68
CA ILE A 135 15.54 -13.08 8.02
C ILE A 135 16.90 -13.67 8.42
N GLU A 136 17.10 -14.03 9.68
CA GLU A 136 18.30 -14.73 10.17
C GLU A 136 18.45 -16.09 9.46
N GLU A 137 17.36 -16.84 9.30
CA GLU A 137 17.34 -18.11 8.56
C GLU A 137 17.67 -17.90 7.06
N ILE A 138 17.06 -16.92 6.40
CA ILE A 138 17.34 -16.61 5.00
C ILE A 138 18.78 -16.15 4.84
N LYS A 139 19.28 -15.32 5.75
CA LYS A 139 20.67 -14.84 5.75
C LYS A 139 21.66 -15.98 5.98
N SER A 140 21.36 -16.96 6.83
CA SER A 140 22.22 -18.13 7.04
C SER A 140 22.16 -19.10 5.84
N LYS A 141 20.98 -19.33 5.25
CA LYS A 141 20.83 -20.10 4.00
C LYS A 141 21.50 -19.42 2.80
N SER A 142 21.36 -18.10 2.66
CA SER A 142 21.89 -17.32 1.54
C SER A 142 23.37 -16.95 1.73
N GLY A 143 23.81 -16.72 2.96
CA GLY A 143 25.22 -16.49 3.31
C GLY A 143 26.05 -17.78 3.33
N GLY A 144 25.40 -18.94 3.41
CA GLY A 144 26.00 -20.27 3.26
C GLY A 144 26.05 -20.79 1.81
N ALA A 145 25.29 -20.19 0.88
CA ALA A 145 25.46 -20.40 -0.56
C ALA A 145 26.71 -19.65 -1.05
N SER A 146 27.84 -20.10 -0.51
CA SER A 146 29.21 -19.66 -0.73
C SER A 146 29.46 -19.39 -2.22
N SER A 147 30.21 -18.33 -2.52
CA SER A 147 30.83 -18.13 -3.84
C SER A 147 31.67 -19.32 -4.29
N ALA A 148 32.01 -20.25 -3.38
CA ALA A 148 32.93 -21.35 -3.62
C ALA A 148 32.58 -22.31 -4.78
N PRO A 149 31.31 -22.62 -5.13
CA PRO A 149 30.99 -23.37 -6.34
C PRO A 149 31.14 -22.52 -7.60
N VAL A 150 30.81 -21.23 -7.54
CA VAL A 150 30.94 -20.27 -8.65
C VAL A 150 32.41 -19.94 -8.91
N GLU A 151 33.22 -19.71 -7.88
CA GLU A 151 34.68 -19.56 -7.97
C GLU A 151 35.33 -20.82 -8.52
N ARG A 152 34.92 -22.01 -8.07
CA ARG A 152 35.41 -23.27 -8.66
C ARG A 152 35.01 -23.42 -10.12
N ALA A 153 33.83 -22.96 -10.51
CA ALA A 153 33.41 -22.97 -11.90
C ALA A 153 34.21 -21.96 -12.74
N MET A 154 34.44 -20.76 -12.23
CA MET A 154 35.26 -19.73 -12.87
C MET A 154 36.73 -20.16 -13.00
N MET A 155 37.33 -20.75 -11.97
CA MET A 155 38.69 -21.31 -12.04
C MET A 155 38.81 -22.37 -13.13
N ARG A 156 37.84 -23.29 -13.24
CA ARG A 156 37.83 -24.30 -14.31
C ARG A 156 37.60 -23.71 -15.70
N LEU A 157 36.78 -22.66 -15.79
CA LEU A 157 36.55 -21.96 -17.05
C LEU A 157 37.83 -21.26 -17.52
N SER A 158 38.53 -20.60 -16.59
CA SER A 158 39.82 -19.95 -16.81
C SER A 158 40.89 -20.95 -17.26
N GLU A 159 41.03 -22.08 -16.57
CA GLU A 159 41.97 -23.15 -16.93
C GLU A 159 41.67 -23.77 -18.31
N ARG A 160 40.40 -23.88 -18.67
CA ARG A 160 39.99 -24.37 -19.99
C ARG A 160 40.25 -23.34 -21.09
N LEU A 161 40.03 -22.06 -20.82
CA LEU A 161 40.28 -20.99 -21.78
C LEU A 161 41.78 -20.90 -22.10
N ASP A 162 42.62 -20.99 -21.07
CA ASP A 162 44.09 -20.97 -21.19
C ASP A 162 44.60 -22.15 -22.05
N ARG A 163 44.10 -23.37 -21.80
CA ARG A 163 44.39 -24.53 -22.66
C ARG A 163 43.96 -24.33 -24.11
N MET A 164 42.80 -23.70 -24.35
CA MET A 164 42.33 -23.44 -25.71
C MET A 164 43.19 -22.37 -26.41
N GLU A 165 43.63 -21.33 -25.70
CA GLU A 165 44.53 -20.31 -26.24
C GLU A 165 45.90 -20.90 -26.61
N ASP A 166 46.46 -21.78 -25.78
CA ASP A 166 47.74 -22.43 -26.05
C ASP A 166 47.71 -23.33 -27.30
N THR A 167 46.61 -24.07 -27.51
CA THR A 167 46.44 -24.88 -28.73
C THR A 167 46.24 -24.02 -29.98
N SER A 168 45.78 -22.78 -29.81
CA SER A 168 45.56 -21.83 -30.90
C SER A 168 46.86 -21.12 -31.34
N LYS A 169 47.90 -21.15 -30.51
CA LYS A 169 49.23 -20.56 -30.76
C LYS A 169 50.29 -21.57 -31.24
N GLY A 170 49.90 -22.80 -31.58
CA GLY A 170 50.80 -23.84 -32.10
C GLY A 170 51.42 -23.51 -33.49
N PRO A 171 52.63 -24.02 -33.78
CA PRO A 171 53.61 -23.36 -34.63
C PRO A 171 53.21 -23.30 -36.11
N SER A 172 53.34 -22.11 -36.71
CA SER A 172 53.25 -21.87 -38.16
C SER A 172 54.10 -22.88 -38.94
N ARG A 173 53.45 -23.75 -39.71
CA ARG A 173 54.11 -24.75 -40.56
C ARG A 173 54.79 -24.04 -41.74
N PRO A 174 56.08 -24.28 -42.02
CA PRO A 174 56.69 -23.79 -43.26
C PRO A 174 56.11 -24.56 -44.45
N SER A 175 55.58 -23.83 -45.44
CA SER A 175 55.14 -24.38 -46.73
C SER A 175 56.32 -25.01 -47.46
N ARG A 176 56.23 -26.30 -47.77
CA ARG A 176 57.27 -27.04 -48.48
C ARG A 176 56.66 -28.12 -49.37
N THR A 177 56.36 -27.78 -50.63
CA THR A 177 56.00 -28.69 -51.76
C THR A 177 56.05 -27.81 -53.03
N SER A 178 56.60 -28.11 -54.21
CA SER A 178 57.24 -29.26 -54.87
C SER A 178 58.04 -28.66 -56.04
N ASP A 179 59.32 -28.97 -56.27
CA ASP A 179 59.83 -30.05 -57.13
C ASP A 179 58.89 -30.45 -58.30
N ASP A 180 58.97 -29.69 -59.39
CA ASP A 180 58.37 -30.01 -60.69
C ASP A 180 59.37 -30.84 -61.52
N GLY A 181 59.35 -32.16 -61.31
CA GLY A 181 60.00 -33.15 -62.15
C GLY A 181 58.97 -34.10 -62.75
N ALA A 182 58.39 -33.75 -63.90
CA ALA A 182 57.58 -34.68 -64.70
C ALA A 182 57.49 -34.25 -66.18
N GLY A 183 58.64 -34.19 -66.86
CA GLY A 183 58.71 -34.17 -68.32
C GLY A 183 58.66 -35.57 -68.90
N PHE A 184 57.50 -36.24 -68.85
CA PHE A 184 57.25 -37.50 -69.55
C PHE A 184 55.76 -37.52 -69.93
N LEU A 185 55.42 -37.95 -71.15
CA LEU A 185 54.05 -38.08 -71.72
C LEU A 185 53.50 -36.89 -72.53
N GLY A 186 54.35 -36.19 -73.30
CA GLY A 186 53.94 -35.10 -74.18
C GLY A 186 54.32 -35.25 -75.65
N ARG A 187 54.36 -36.46 -76.23
CA ARG A 187 54.55 -36.69 -77.68
C ARG A 187 54.15 -38.11 -78.08
N LEU A 188 52.88 -38.35 -78.44
CA LEU A 188 52.57 -39.44 -79.37
C LEU A 188 51.21 -39.38 -80.10
N PHE A 189 50.34 -38.39 -79.91
CA PHE A 189 49.11 -38.33 -80.71
C PHE A 189 48.83 -36.92 -81.24
N GLY A 190 49.21 -36.71 -82.49
CA GLY A 190 48.66 -35.70 -83.39
C GLY A 190 48.25 -36.39 -84.69
N ARG A 191 47.25 -35.79 -85.38
CA ARG A 191 46.58 -36.16 -86.64
C ARG A 191 45.21 -36.83 -86.40
N ASP A 192 44.06 -36.31 -86.84
CA ASP A 192 43.68 -35.29 -87.84
C ASP A 192 42.65 -34.30 -87.27
#